data_AF-A0A2M7PLS2-F1
#
_entry.id   AF-A0A2M7PLS2-F1
#
_cell.length_a   1.000
_cell.length_b   1.000
_cell.length_c   1.000
_cell.angle_alpha   90.00
_cell.angle_beta   90.00
_cell.angle_gamma   90.00
#
_symmetry.space_group_name_H-M   'P 1'
#
loop_
_entity.id
_entity.type
_entity.pdbx_description
1 polymer ?
#
loop_
_entity_poly.entity_id
_entity_poly.type
_entity_poly.pdbx_seq_one_letter_code
_entity_poly.pdbx_strand_id
1 'polypeptide(L)'
;MAAKKREEVRSYQKSFSEVFSAITKALEDLKIGIVSKNEKEGIINISTGFTIFSTGGEGIIEVKSVPDTNETTVAIGIKPKVKTLLIDWGQASRETKRIFSKIEEYLGVVVAEPALEKTEPSTSNTCPSCSKPVGAADKFCQNCGAKLK
;
A
#
# COMPACT_ATOMS: atom_id res chain seq x y z
N MET A 1 0.02 -1.72 24.79
CA MET A 1 0.27 -2.23 23.41
C MET A 1 1.16 -1.25 22.67
N ALA A 2 2.31 -1.69 22.16
CA ALA A 2 3.25 -0.82 21.43
C ALA A 2 2.61 -0.32 20.13
N ALA A 3 2.70 0.98 19.88
CA ALA A 3 2.37 1.58 18.59
C ALA A 3 3.28 0.96 17.53
N LYS A 4 2.78 -0.06 16.82
CA LYS A 4 3.51 -0.64 15.68
C LYS A 4 3.80 0.50 14.71
N LYS A 5 5.09 0.70 14.43
CA LYS A 5 5.60 1.54 13.34
C LYS A 5 4.77 1.19 12.09
N ARG A 6 3.91 2.08 11.62
CA ARG A 6 3.12 1.86 10.40
C ARG A 6 3.97 2.30 9.23
N GLU A 7 4.80 1.38 8.80
CA GLU A 7 5.64 1.52 7.62
C GLU A 7 4.98 0.72 6.50
N GLU A 8 4.60 1.37 5.41
CA GLU A 8 4.08 0.70 4.22
C GLU A 8 5.18 0.70 3.16
N VAL A 9 5.39 -0.46 2.55
CA VAL A 9 6.44 -0.69 1.56
C VAL A 9 5.78 -1.11 0.24
N ARG A 10 6.17 -0.48 -0.86
CA ARG A 10 5.76 -0.86 -2.23
C ARG A 10 6.97 -0.96 -3.13
N SER A 11 7.01 -1.98 -3.98
CA SER A 11 8.01 -2.14 -5.02
C SER A 11 7.45 -1.66 -6.37
N TYR A 12 8.31 -1.02 -7.17
CA TYR A 12 7.99 -0.56 -8.51
C TYR A 12 9.07 -1.03 -9.49
N GLN A 13 8.67 -1.57 -10.65
CA GLN A 13 9.59 -1.92 -11.75
C GLN A 13 10.01 -0.67 -12.55
N LYS A 14 10.64 0.29 -11.88
CA LYS A 14 11.09 1.56 -12.46
C LYS A 14 12.44 1.97 -11.89
N SER A 15 13.16 2.80 -12.65
CA SER A 15 14.47 3.31 -12.25
C SER A 15 14.36 4.20 -11.01
N PHE A 16 15.42 4.20 -10.18
CA PHE A 16 15.46 5.00 -8.95
C PHE A 16 15.14 6.48 -9.21
N SER A 17 15.74 7.06 -10.25
CA SER A 17 15.56 8.47 -10.61
C SER A 17 14.12 8.79 -11.02
N GLU A 18 13.45 7.92 -11.76
CA GLU A 18 12.04 8.10 -12.12
C GLU A 18 11.15 8.08 -10.89
N VAL A 19 11.31 7.07 -10.04
CA VAL A 19 10.52 6.91 -8.82
C VAL A 19 10.72 8.09 -7.88
N PHE A 20 11.98 8.49 -7.69
CA PHE A 20 12.33 9.60 -6.83
C PHE A 20 11.77 10.93 -7.34
N SER A 21 11.80 11.16 -8.66
CA SER A 21 11.19 12.34 -9.28
C SER A 21 9.67 12.36 -9.13
N ALA A 22 9.01 11.21 -9.28
CA ALA A 22 7.56 11.06 -9.11
C ALA A 22 7.15 11.32 -7.66
N ILE A 23 7.94 10.87 -6.68
CA ILE A 23 7.70 11.15 -5.27
C ILE A 23 7.76 12.65 -5.00
N THR A 24 8.80 13.36 -5.46
CA THR A 24 8.87 14.82 -5.28
C THR A 24 7.68 15.55 -5.87
N LYS A 25 7.26 15.20 -7.09
CA LYS A 25 6.06 15.77 -7.73
C LYS A 25 4.79 15.47 -6.95
N ALA A 26 4.62 14.23 -6.50
CA ALA A 26 3.47 13.82 -5.68
C ALA A 26 3.40 14.60 -4.35
N LEU A 27 4.53 14.85 -3.71
CA LEU A 27 4.58 15.64 -2.48
C LEU A 27 4.19 17.09 -2.74
N GLU A 28 4.72 17.71 -3.79
CA GLU A 28 4.37 19.09 -4.20
C GLU A 28 2.88 19.24 -4.50
N ASP A 29 2.29 18.28 -5.24
CA ASP A 29 0.87 18.27 -5.60
C ASP A 29 -0.04 18.10 -4.37
N LEU A 30 0.36 17.24 -3.44
CA LEU A 30 -0.31 17.08 -2.15
C LEU A 30 -0.02 18.24 -1.17
N LYS A 31 0.76 19.22 -1.63
CA LYS A 31 1.29 20.37 -0.89
C LYS A 31 2.24 20.01 0.24
N ILE A 32 2.60 18.73 0.42
CA ILE A 32 3.39 18.20 1.53
C ILE A 32 4.75 18.88 1.67
N GLY A 33 5.06 19.34 2.89
CA GLY A 33 6.29 20.08 3.16
C GLY A 33 7.49 19.15 3.23
N ILE A 34 8.46 19.34 2.33
CA ILE A 34 9.72 18.60 2.34
C ILE A 34 10.69 19.29 3.31
N VAL A 35 11.12 18.56 4.34
CA VAL A 35 12.07 19.06 5.35
C VAL A 35 13.51 18.89 4.87
N SER A 36 13.83 17.74 4.28
CA SER A 36 15.14 17.49 3.67
C SER A 36 15.10 16.34 2.66
N LYS A 37 16.05 16.36 1.71
CA LYS A 37 16.15 15.41 0.58
C LYS A 37 17.60 14.92 0.45
N ASN A 38 17.84 13.65 0.74
CA ASN A 38 19.13 12.97 0.54
C ASN A 38 19.03 12.02 -0.67
N GLU A 39 19.50 12.48 -1.83
CA GLU A 39 19.43 11.70 -3.08
C GLU A 39 20.39 10.50 -3.08
N LYS A 40 21.51 10.60 -2.36
CA LYS A 40 22.53 9.53 -2.26
C LYS A 40 22.07 8.34 -1.43
N GLU A 41 21.28 8.60 -0.39
CA GLU A 41 20.75 7.57 0.51
C GLU A 41 19.32 7.18 0.17
N GLY A 42 18.66 7.92 -0.73
CA GLY A 42 17.26 7.74 -1.09
C GLY A 42 16.28 8.14 0.02
N ILE A 43 16.66 9.06 0.91
CA ILE A 43 15.85 9.43 2.08
C ILE A 43 15.22 10.81 1.86
N ILE A 44 13.90 10.91 2.04
CA ILE A 44 13.15 12.17 2.02
C ILE A 44 12.43 12.33 3.36
N ASN A 45 12.77 13.38 4.09
CA ASN A 45 12.05 13.74 5.31
C ASN A 45 10.92 14.69 4.96
N ILE A 46 9.71 14.35 5.37
CA ILE A 46 8.50 15.09 5.09
C ILE A 46 7.81 15.53 6.38
N SER A 47 7.08 16.63 6.30
CA SER A 47 6.20 17.12 7.36
C SER A 47 4.77 17.17 6.83
N THR A 48 3.88 16.40 7.44
CA THR A 48 2.47 16.36 7.07
C THR A 48 1.72 17.31 8.01
N GLY A 49 1.26 18.47 7.52
CA GLY A 49 0.65 19.48 8.39
C GLY A 49 -0.03 20.58 7.59
N PHE A 50 -1.15 20.25 6.94
CA PHE A 50 -1.79 21.10 5.93
C PHE A 50 -3.00 21.90 6.40
N THR A 51 -3.30 21.90 7.70
CA THR A 51 -4.48 22.63 8.20
C THR A 51 -4.28 23.04 9.65
N ILE A 52 -4.73 24.25 9.97
CA ILE A 52 -4.77 24.89 11.30
C ILE A 52 -5.48 24.06 12.40
N PHE A 53 -6.02 22.89 12.07
CA PHE A 53 -6.66 21.95 12.98
C PHE A 53 -6.10 20.52 12.91
N SER A 54 -5.04 20.26 12.12
CA SER A 54 -4.42 18.95 12.02
C SER A 54 -3.07 18.98 12.74
N THR A 55 -3.00 18.33 13.90
CA THR A 55 -1.74 18.05 14.61
C THR A 55 -0.79 17.37 13.63
N GLY A 56 0.19 18.11 13.13
CA GLY A 56 1.04 17.62 12.04
C GLY A 56 1.83 16.37 12.42
N GLY A 57 2.16 15.57 11.40
CA GLY A 57 3.06 14.42 11.46
C GLY A 57 4.44 14.73 10.86
N GLU A 58 5.40 13.89 11.19
CA GLU A 58 6.70 13.80 10.54
C GLU A 58 6.79 12.42 9.87
N GLY A 59 7.15 12.40 8.60
CA GLY A 59 7.32 11.18 7.83
C GLY A 59 8.72 11.06 7.25
N ILE A 60 9.14 9.82 7.04
CA ILE A 60 10.38 9.46 6.37
C ILE A 60 9.99 8.56 5.21
N ILE A 61 10.39 8.95 4.01
CA ILE A 61 10.28 8.14 2.80
C ILE A 61 11.69 7.63 2.47
N GLU A 62 11.86 6.32 2.49
CA GLU A 62 13.09 5.65 2.07
C GLU A 62 12.87 5.02 0.70
N VAL A 63 13.78 5.28 -0.23
CA VAL A 63 13.78 4.76 -1.59
C VAL A 63 15.04 3.93 -1.77
N LYS A 64 14.90 2.62 -1.95
CA LYS A 64 16.01 1.67 -2.11
C LYS A 64 15.88 0.98 -3.45
N SER A 65 16.90 1.06 -4.30
CA SER A 65 17.04 0.20 -5.47
C SER A 65 17.54 -1.18 -5.03
N VAL A 66 16.83 -2.25 -5.38
CA VAL A 66 17.31 -3.62 -5.13
C VAL A 66 18.38 -3.94 -6.18
N PRO A 67 19.61 -4.34 -5.80
CA PRO A 67 20.74 -4.43 -6.73
C PRO A 67 20.67 -5.58 -7.76
N ASP A 68 19.63 -6.42 -7.77
CA ASP A 68 19.54 -7.61 -8.62
C ASP A 68 18.26 -7.71 -9.48
N THR A 69 17.31 -6.79 -9.29
CA THR A 69 16.12 -6.61 -10.12
C THR A 69 16.00 -5.14 -10.47
N ASN A 70 15.45 -4.75 -11.63
CA ASN A 70 15.20 -3.33 -11.98
C ASN A 70 14.04 -2.74 -11.14
N GLU A 71 13.99 -3.07 -9.87
CA GLU A 71 12.91 -2.79 -8.94
C GLU A 71 13.38 -1.79 -7.87
N THR A 72 12.63 -0.72 -7.75
CA THR A 72 12.83 0.30 -6.72
C THR A 72 11.78 0.08 -5.64
N THR A 73 12.22 -0.16 -4.42
CA THR A 73 11.38 -0.28 -3.24
C THR A 73 11.25 1.07 -2.55
N VAL A 74 10.01 1.49 -2.31
CA VAL A 74 9.67 2.71 -1.60
C VAL A 74 9.01 2.33 -0.28
N ALA A 75 9.62 2.71 0.83
CA ALA A 75 9.08 2.57 2.17
C ALA A 75 8.66 3.95 2.68
N ILE A 76 7.41 4.09 3.12
CA ILE A 76 6.88 5.32 3.71
C ILE A 76 6.48 5.04 5.14
N GLY A 77 7.13 5.73 6.08
CA GLY A 77 6.79 5.69 7.50
C GLY A 77 6.40 7.07 8.00
N ILE A 78 5.16 7.24 8.46
CA ILE A 78 4.68 8.49 9.05
C ILE A 78 4.49 8.29 10.56
N LYS A 79 5.05 9.19 11.36
CA LYS A 79 4.91 9.23 12.83
C LYS A 79 4.20 10.52 13.26
N PRO A 80 3.17 10.44 14.11
CA PRO A 80 2.53 11.63 14.68
C PRO A 80 3.49 12.34 15.66
N LYS A 81 3.52 13.68 15.64
CA LYS A 81 4.40 14.48 16.52
C LYS A 81 3.96 14.48 17.99
N VAL A 82 2.68 14.26 18.26
CA VAL A 82 2.16 14.29 19.64
C VAL A 82 2.18 12.92 20.29
N LYS A 83 2.77 12.86 21.49
CA LYS A 83 2.91 11.65 22.35
C LYS A 83 1.57 11.09 22.83
N THR A 84 0.45 11.77 22.54
CA THR A 84 -0.84 11.64 23.25
C THR A 84 -2.04 11.27 22.38
N LEU A 85 -1.88 10.78 21.14
CA LEU A 85 -3.02 10.32 20.34
C LEU A 85 -3.08 8.78 20.31
N LEU A 86 -3.68 8.23 21.38
CA LEU A 86 -4.06 6.83 21.49
C LEU A 86 -5.14 6.41 20.46
N ILE A 87 -5.64 7.32 19.62
CA ILE A 87 -6.64 7.01 18.61
C ILE A 87 -6.31 7.75 17.30
N ASP A 88 -5.42 7.15 16.51
CA ASP A 88 -5.04 7.64 15.18
C ASP A 88 -6.16 7.45 14.14
N TRP A 89 -7.24 6.69 14.43
CA TRP A 89 -8.35 6.38 13.51
C TRP A 89 -7.92 6.00 12.06
N GLY A 90 -6.68 5.51 11.90
CA GLY A 90 -6.11 5.18 10.60
C GLY A 90 -5.69 6.38 9.76
N GLN A 91 -5.55 7.58 10.33
CA GLN A 91 -5.13 8.80 9.64
C GLN A 91 -3.77 8.62 8.95
N ALA A 92 -2.76 8.09 9.67
CA ALA A 92 -1.46 7.83 9.08
C ALA A 92 -1.55 6.89 7.86
N SER A 93 -2.33 5.81 7.95
CA SER A 93 -2.53 4.88 6.84
C SER A 93 -3.30 5.51 5.67
N ARG A 94 -4.27 6.39 5.94
CA ARG A 94 -4.98 7.14 4.89
C ARG A 94 -4.05 8.12 4.17
N GLU A 95 -3.18 8.80 4.91
CA GLU A 95 -2.16 9.69 4.35
C GLU A 95 -1.15 8.91 3.50
N THR A 96 -0.61 7.81 4.01
CA THR A 96 0.33 6.96 3.27
C THR A 96 -0.31 6.42 1.98
N LYS A 97 -1.56 5.95 2.04
CA LYS A 97 -2.29 5.50 0.85
C LYS A 97 -2.47 6.62 -0.18
N ARG A 98 -2.82 7.84 0.25
CA ARG A 98 -2.95 9.00 -0.64
C ARG A 98 -1.63 9.33 -1.34
N ILE A 99 -0.52 9.31 -0.60
CA ILE A 99 0.81 9.56 -1.15
C ILE A 99 1.13 8.51 -2.21
N PHE A 100 0.93 7.21 -1.90
CA PHE A 100 1.18 6.15 -2.88
C PHE A 100 0.29 6.24 -4.11
N SER A 101 -1.01 6.50 -3.97
CA SER A 101 -1.90 6.66 -5.13
C SER A 101 -1.44 7.80 -6.04
N LYS A 102 -0.94 8.90 -5.48
CA LYS A 102 -0.44 10.02 -6.30
C LYS A 102 0.90 9.70 -6.96
N ILE A 103 1.79 8.98 -6.26
CA ILE A 103 3.02 8.45 -6.85
C ILE A 103 2.69 7.53 -8.04
N GLU A 104 1.75 6.61 -7.87
CA GLU A 104 1.32 5.67 -8.92
C GLU A 104 0.75 6.38 -10.15
N GLU A 105 -0.03 7.45 -9.94
CA GLU A 105 -0.53 8.33 -11.00
C GLU A 105 0.63 8.93 -11.81
N TYR A 106 1.66 9.48 -11.15
CA TYR A 106 2.84 10.02 -11.83
C TYR A 106 3.71 8.96 -12.49
N LEU A 107 3.76 7.76 -11.90
CA LEU A 107 4.46 6.65 -12.51
C LEU A 107 3.66 6.04 -13.67
N GLY A 108 2.39 6.42 -13.87
CA GLY A 108 1.52 5.80 -14.87
C GLY A 108 1.35 4.30 -14.64
N VAL A 109 1.58 3.84 -13.40
CA VAL A 109 1.35 2.45 -13.01
C VAL A 109 -0.15 2.36 -12.79
N VAL A 110 -0.86 1.90 -13.81
CA VAL A 110 -2.18 1.32 -13.60
C VAL A 110 -1.89 0.14 -12.67
N VAL A 111 -2.25 0.27 -11.40
CA VAL A 111 -2.31 -0.86 -10.49
C VAL A 111 -3.30 -1.81 -11.15
N ALA A 112 -2.79 -2.71 -12.00
CA ALA A 112 -3.43 -3.99 -12.20
C ALA A 112 -3.62 -4.48 -10.76
N GLU A 113 -4.88 -4.59 -10.35
CA GLU A 113 -5.29 -5.14 -9.06
C GLU A 113 -4.27 -6.18 -8.64
N PRO A 114 -3.79 -6.18 -7.38
CA PRO A 114 -2.92 -7.24 -6.93
C PRO A 114 -3.65 -8.52 -7.25
N ALA A 115 -3.17 -9.22 -8.30
CA ALA A 115 -3.64 -10.52 -8.65
C ALA A 115 -3.30 -11.31 -7.42
N LEU A 116 -4.34 -11.51 -6.61
CA LEU A 116 -4.41 -12.47 -5.56
C LEU A 116 -3.89 -13.77 -6.18
N GLU A 117 -2.60 -14.04 -6.05
CA GLU A 117 -2.07 -15.38 -6.00
C GLU A 117 -2.50 -15.97 -4.66
N LYS A 118 -3.82 -16.07 -4.49
CA LYS A 118 -4.43 -17.06 -3.65
C LYS A 118 -4.47 -18.30 -4.53
N THR A 119 -3.34 -19.00 -4.58
CA THR A 119 -3.24 -20.34 -5.16
C THR A 119 -4.10 -21.26 -4.30
N GLU A 120 -5.40 -21.26 -4.52
CA GLU A 120 -6.30 -22.32 -4.09
C GLU A 120 -6.33 -23.38 -5.19
N PRO A 121 -6.00 -24.64 -4.91
CA PRO A 121 -6.19 -25.72 -5.86
C PRO A 121 -7.69 -25.89 -6.11
N SER A 122 -8.18 -25.36 -7.23
CA SER A 122 -9.57 -25.48 -7.67
C SER A 122 -9.80 -26.85 -8.31
N THR A 123 -9.90 -27.88 -7.47
CA THR A 123 -10.62 -29.09 -7.85
C THR A 123 -12.11 -28.75 -7.90
N SER A 124 -12.56 -28.30 -9.07
CA SER A 124 -13.95 -27.97 -9.34
C SER A 124 -14.79 -29.25 -9.38
N ASN A 125 -15.41 -29.59 -8.26
CA ASN A 125 -16.46 -30.60 -8.23
C ASN A 125 -17.75 -29.97 -8.76
N THR A 126 -18.56 -30.75 -9.47
CA THR A 126 -19.88 -30.31 -9.97
C THR A 126 -20.98 -30.88 -9.08
N CYS A 127 -21.96 -30.06 -8.71
CA CYS A 127 -23.08 -30.53 -7.92
C CYS A 127 -23.93 -31.54 -8.72
N PRO A 128 -24.19 -32.75 -8.22
CA PRO A 128 -24.99 -33.75 -8.93
C PRO A 128 -26.48 -33.39 -9.04
N SER A 129 -26.99 -32.45 -8.24
CA SER A 129 -28.42 -32.08 -8.24
C SER A 129 -28.74 -30.85 -9.11
N CYS A 130 -27.81 -29.90 -9.26
CA CYS A 130 -28.07 -28.67 -10.02
C CYS A 130 -27.00 -28.36 -11.08
N SER A 131 -26.01 -29.22 -11.23
CA SER A 131 -24.95 -29.11 -12.24
C SER A 131 -24.11 -27.83 -12.16
N LYS A 132 -24.16 -27.12 -11.02
CA LYS A 132 -23.35 -25.92 -10.78
C LYS A 132 -22.01 -26.28 -10.12
N PRO A 133 -20.95 -25.49 -10.39
CA PRO A 133 -19.65 -25.70 -9.75
C PRO A 133 -19.76 -25.50 -8.24
N VAL A 134 -19.10 -26.35 -7.48
CA VAL A 134 -19.03 -26.32 -6.01
C VAL A 134 -17.57 -26.41 -5.56
N GLY A 135 -17.23 -25.74 -4.47
CA GLY A 135 -15.88 -25.79 -3.91
C GLY A 135 -15.61 -27.17 -3.29
N ALA A 136 -14.36 -27.63 -3.36
CA ALA A 136 -13.97 -28.95 -2.83
C ALA A 136 -14.18 -29.11 -1.31
N ALA A 137 -14.30 -28.00 -0.58
CA ALA A 137 -14.55 -27.98 0.88
C ALA A 137 -16.02 -27.76 1.25
N ASP A 138 -16.91 -27.56 0.28
CA ASP A 138 -18.32 -27.27 0.54
C ASP A 138 -19.07 -28.55 0.94
N LYS A 139 -19.70 -28.55 2.13
CA LYS A 139 -20.58 -29.65 2.59
C LYS A 139 -21.98 -29.58 1.94
N PHE A 140 -22.32 -28.42 1.41
CA PHE A 140 -23.62 -28.12 0.80
C PHE A 140 -23.43 -27.22 -0.42
N CYS A 141 -24.22 -27.45 -1.46
CA CYS A 141 -24.20 -26.59 -2.63
C CYS A 141 -24.80 -25.22 -2.28
N GLN A 142 -24.04 -24.14 -2.49
CA GLN A 142 -24.50 -22.76 -2.26
C GLN A 142 -25.64 -22.34 -3.18
N ASN A 143 -25.85 -23.05 -4.29
CA ASN A 143 -26.88 -22.70 -5.26
C ASN A 143 -28.22 -23.43 -5.07
N CYS A 144 -28.20 -24.72 -4.72
CA CYS A 144 -29.43 -25.51 -4.59
C CYS A 144 -29.66 -26.07 -3.18
N GLY A 145 -28.72 -25.90 -2.25
CA GLY A 145 -28.82 -26.43 -0.89
C GLY A 145 -28.63 -27.95 -0.78
N ALA A 146 -28.38 -28.67 -1.88
CA ALA A 146 -28.15 -30.11 -1.85
C ALA A 146 -26.88 -30.44 -1.05
N LYS A 147 -26.96 -31.50 -0.23
CA LYS A 147 -25.81 -32.01 0.52
C LYS A 147 -24.82 -32.67 -0.44
N LEU A 148 -23.59 -32.17 -0.46
CA LEU A 148 -22.49 -32.75 -1.23
C LEU A 148 -21.90 -33.89 -0.40
N LYS A 149 -21.63 -35.04 -1.04
CA LYS A 149 -21.12 -36.26 -0.38
C LYS A 149 -19.65 -36.13 -0.05
#